data_AF-A0A2H5YE59-F1
#
_entry.id   AF-A0A2H5YE59-F1
#
_cell.length_a   1.000
_cell.length_b   1.000
_cell.length_c   1.000
_cell.angle_alpha   90.00
_cell.angle_beta   90.00
_cell.angle_gamma   90.00
#
_symmetry.space_group_name_H-M   'P 1'
#
loop_
_entity.id
_entity.type
_entity.pdbx_description
1 polymer ?
#
loop_
_entity_poly.entity_id
_entity_poly.type
_entity_poly.pdbx_seq_one_letter_code
_entity_poly.pdbx_strand_id
1 'polypeptide(L)'
;MRGIILSLKEREFILSAQALGASDLRIIRVHLLPNTLGPIIVAETLNIPGYILLEAFLSFIGLGVNPPTPSWGSMINEGVASMRSYPHQVLAPAGALSLTLLAFNFLGDALRDALEPRMR
;
A
#
# COMPACT_ATOMS: atom_id res chain seq x y z
N MET A 1 -6.26 -7.64 -12.20
CA MET A 1 -6.59 -8.77 -11.30
C MET A 1 -7.00 -10.08 -11.98
N ARG A 2 -7.43 -10.11 -13.27
CA ARG A 2 -7.80 -11.36 -13.95
C ARG A 2 -6.59 -12.21 -14.41
N GLY A 3 -5.42 -11.59 -14.64
CA GLY A 3 -4.18 -12.28 -15.00
C GLY A 3 -3.51 -13.04 -13.85
N ILE A 4 -3.67 -12.56 -12.61
CA ILE A 4 -3.16 -13.24 -11.40
C ILE A 4 -3.93 -14.54 -11.15
N ILE A 5 -5.24 -14.55 -11.42
CA ILE A 5 -6.09 -15.74 -11.30
C ILE A 5 -5.73 -16.82 -12.35
N LEU A 6 -5.32 -16.40 -13.55
CA LEU A 6 -4.85 -17.33 -14.60
C LEU A 6 -3.48 -17.94 -14.26
N SER A 7 -2.54 -17.16 -13.70
CA SER A 7 -1.23 -17.69 -13.27
C SER A 7 -1.31 -18.58 -12.03
N LEU A 8 -2.35 -18.43 -11.19
CA LEU A 8 -2.60 -19.29 -10.03
C LEU A 8 -3.25 -20.63 -10.39
N LYS A 9 -3.95 -20.70 -11.53
CA LYS A 9 -4.54 -21.94 -12.05
C LYS A 9 -3.49 -22.91 -12.62
N GLU A 10 -2.28 -22.42 -12.90
CA GLU A 10 -1.12 -23.15 -13.45
C GLU A 10 -0.13 -23.67 -12.40
N ARG A 11 -0.40 -23.56 -11.10
CA ARG A 11 0.46 -24.23 -10.13
C ARG A 11 0.13 -25.71 -10.14
N GLU A 12 0.90 -26.49 -10.90
CA GLU A 12 0.99 -27.96 -10.83
C GLU A 12 0.98 -28.46 -9.37
N PHE A 13 1.45 -27.67 -8.41
CA PHE A 13 1.36 -27.90 -6.97
C PHE A 13 -0.05 -28.13 -6.40
N ILE A 14 -1.08 -27.42 -6.87
CA ILE A 14 -2.47 -27.60 -6.38
C ILE A 14 -3.05 -28.89 -6.94
N LEU A 15 -2.85 -29.14 -8.24
CA LEU A 15 -3.25 -30.38 -8.90
C LEU A 15 -2.51 -31.60 -8.31
N SER A 16 -1.22 -31.46 -7.99
CA SER A 16 -0.41 -32.50 -7.33
C SER A 16 -0.86 -32.76 -5.89
N ALA A 17 -1.19 -31.72 -5.13
CA ALA A 17 -1.68 -31.86 -3.75
C ALA A 17 -3.08 -32.49 -3.69
N GLN A 18 -3.95 -32.19 -4.67
CA GLN A 18 -5.23 -32.86 -4.83
C GLN A 18 -5.07 -34.32 -5.27
N ALA A 19 -4.13 -34.62 -6.17
CA ALA A 19 -3.80 -36.00 -6.57
C ALA A 19 -3.26 -36.86 -5.41
N LEU A 20 -2.66 -36.23 -4.39
CA LEU A 20 -2.22 -36.86 -3.14
C LEU A 20 -3.31 -36.95 -2.05
N GLY A 21 -4.56 -36.53 -2.34
CA GLY A 21 -5.68 -36.62 -1.42
C GLY A 21 -5.72 -35.55 -0.32
N ALA A 22 -5.03 -34.42 -0.49
CA ALA A 22 -5.09 -33.32 0.47
C ALA A 22 -6.44 -32.57 0.36
N SER A 23 -7.06 -32.27 1.51
CA SER A 23 -8.26 -31.44 1.57
C SER A 23 -7.96 -29.99 1.18
N ASP A 24 -8.92 -29.31 0.56
CA ASP A 24 -8.76 -27.92 0.09
C ASP A 24 -8.30 -26.97 1.21
N LEU A 25 -8.76 -27.18 2.44
CA LEU A 25 -8.36 -26.39 3.61
C LEU A 25 -6.85 -26.55 3.96
N ARG A 26 -6.30 -27.75 3.75
CA ARG A 26 -4.88 -28.05 3.94
C ARG A 26 -4.04 -27.40 2.84
N ILE A 27 -4.51 -27.45 1.60
CA ILE A 27 -3.86 -26.80 0.46
C ILE A 27 -3.80 -25.28 0.66
N ILE A 28 -4.90 -24.67 1.09
CA ILE A 28 -4.96 -23.24 1.35
C ILE A 28 -3.99 -22.82 2.46
N ARG A 29 -4.00 -23.50 3.62
CA ARG A 29 -3.18 -23.07 4.77
C ARG A 29 -1.69 -23.39 4.62
N VAL A 30 -1.35 -24.54 4.03
CA VAL A 30 0.04 -25.03 3.97
C VAL A 30 0.75 -24.56 2.71
N HIS A 31 0.04 -24.42 1.59
CA HIS A 31 0.66 -24.11 0.31
C HIS A 31 0.25 -22.73 -0.22
N LEU A 32 -1.03 -22.36 -0.17
CA LEU A 32 -1.47 -21.09 -0.75
C LEU A 32 -1.05 -19.90 0.13
N LEU A 33 -1.47 -19.87 1.40
CA LEU A 33 -1.24 -18.76 2.34
C LEU A 33 0.24 -18.37 2.42
N PRO A 34 1.18 -19.26 2.78
CA PRO A 34 2.58 -18.86 2.93
C PRO A 34 3.22 -18.43 1.60
N ASN A 35 2.73 -18.92 0.45
CA ASN A 35 3.26 -18.52 -0.86
C ASN A 35 2.65 -17.24 -1.43
N THR A 36 1.45 -16.83 -0.99
CA THR A 36 0.79 -15.60 -1.47
C THR A 36 0.91 -14.43 -0.50
N LEU A 37 1.08 -14.68 0.80
CA LEU A 37 1.21 -13.63 1.81
C LEU A 37 2.38 -12.69 1.55
N GLY A 38 3.54 -13.22 1.15
CA GLY A 38 4.72 -12.41 0.81
C GLY A 38 4.40 -11.38 -0.28
N PRO A 39 4.00 -11.80 -1.49
CA PRO A 39 3.59 -10.89 -2.56
C PRO A 39 2.44 -9.93 -2.19
N ILE A 40 1.46 -10.37 -1.40
CA ILE A 40 0.37 -9.51 -0.94
C ILE A 40 0.91 -8.39 -0.04
N ILE A 41 1.79 -8.71 0.93
CA ILE A 41 2.38 -7.71 1.83
C ILE A 41 3.18 -6.67 1.03
N VAL A 42 3.92 -7.08 0.01
CA VAL A 42 4.62 -6.14 -0.89
C VAL A 42 3.63 -5.25 -1.63
N ALA A 43 2.60 -5.85 -2.23
CA ALA A 43 1.60 -5.12 -2.99
C ALA A 43 0.87 -4.09 -2.12
N GLU A 44 0.47 -4.46 -0.90
CA GLU A 44 -0.16 -3.54 0.05
C GLU A 44 0.79 -2.41 0.46
N THR A 45 2.08 -2.72 0.69
CA THR A 45 3.09 -1.69 1.03
C THR A 45 3.23 -0.64 -0.06
N LEU A 46 3.17 -1.05 -1.33
CA LEU A 46 3.22 -0.14 -2.49
C LEU A 46 1.94 0.71 -2.64
N ASN A 47 0.81 0.29 -2.06
CA ASN A 47 -0.45 1.05 -2.10
C ASN A 47 -0.55 2.11 -0.98
N ILE A 48 0.24 1.99 0.10
CA ILE A 48 0.22 2.94 1.24
C ILE A 48 0.34 4.40 0.80
N PRO A 49 1.29 4.80 -0.09
CA PRO A 49 1.37 6.19 -0.57
C PRO A 49 0.08 6.70 -1.20
N GLY A 50 -0.63 5.83 -1.94
CA GLY A 50 -1.91 6.16 -2.56
C GLY A 50 -3.00 6.42 -1.53
N TYR A 51 -3.05 5.64 -0.45
CA TYR A 51 -4.02 5.85 0.64
C TYR A 51 -3.75 7.13 1.42
N ILE A 52 -2.48 7.45 1.70
CA ILE A 52 -2.09 8.71 2.34
C ILE A 52 -2.52 9.89 1.48
N LEU A 53 -2.26 9.83 0.16
CA LEU A 53 -2.63 10.91 -0.75
C LEU A 53 -4.16 11.09 -0.83
N LEU A 54 -4.91 9.98 -0.88
CA LEU A 54 -6.37 10.02 -0.91
C LEU A 54 -6.95 10.64 0.37
N GLU A 55 -6.46 10.23 1.54
CA GLU A 55 -6.87 10.83 2.82
C GLU A 55 -6.53 12.32 2.85
N ALA A 56 -5.30 12.71 2.51
CA ALA A 56 -4.89 14.10 2.50
C ALA A 56 -5.72 14.94 1.52
N PHE A 57 -6.11 14.38 0.37
CA PHE A 57 -6.98 15.03 -0.59
C PHE A 57 -8.40 15.24 -0.03
N LEU A 58 -8.99 14.21 0.59
CA LEU A 58 -10.30 14.31 1.25
C LEU A 58 -10.26 15.34 2.38
N SER A 59 -9.22 15.32 3.20
CA SER A 59 -8.97 16.30 4.26
C SER A 59 -8.76 17.71 3.74
N PHE A 60 -8.11 17.86 2.59
CA PHE A 60 -7.92 19.16 1.94
C PHE A 60 -9.24 19.77 1.44
N ILE A 61 -10.21 18.96 1.00
CA ILE A 61 -11.54 19.45 0.57
C ILE A 61 -12.56 19.50 1.72
N GLY A 62 -12.15 19.18 2.95
CA GLY A 62 -13.01 19.23 4.15
C GLY A 62 -13.87 17.98 4.37
N LEU A 63 -13.62 16.88 3.65
CA LEU A 63 -14.26 15.57 3.83
C LEU A 63 -13.39 14.59 4.64
N GLY A 64 -12.31 15.10 5.25
CA GLY A 64 -11.37 14.31 6.01
C GLY A 64 -11.75 14.12 7.47
N VAL A 65 -10.73 13.81 8.27
CA VAL A 65 -10.89 13.71 9.72
C VAL A 65 -11.29 15.06 10.34
N ASN A 66 -12.30 15.03 11.20
CA ASN A 66 -12.74 16.22 11.91
C ASN A 66 -11.72 16.62 12.99
N PRO A 67 -11.55 17.92 13.29
CA PRO A 67 -10.82 18.37 14.48
C PRO A 67 -11.36 17.64 15.73
N PRO A 68 -10.50 17.20 16.69
CA PRO A 68 -9.15 17.68 16.98
C PRO A 68 -8.00 16.86 16.37
N THR A 69 -8.28 15.82 15.57
CA THR A 69 -7.22 15.00 14.97
C THR A 69 -6.53 15.78 13.85
N PRO A 70 -5.22 16.08 13.96
CA PRO A 70 -4.51 16.82 12.92
C PRO A 70 -4.33 15.94 11.68
N SER A 71 -4.72 16.46 10.52
CA SER A 71 -4.40 15.88 9.21
C SER A 71 -3.54 16.84 8.40
N TRP A 72 -2.56 16.31 7.68
CA TRP A 72 -1.72 17.17 6.82
C TRP A 72 -2.52 17.82 5.69
N GLY A 73 -3.60 17.16 5.21
CA GLY A 73 -4.52 17.74 4.22
C GLY A 73 -5.29 18.95 4.75
N SER A 74 -5.84 18.87 5.97
CA SER A 74 -6.55 20.01 6.57
C SER A 74 -5.60 21.16 6.92
N MET A 75 -4.38 20.85 7.39
CA MET A 75 -3.36 21.88 7.65
C MET A 75 -2.96 22.65 6.39
N ILE A 76 -2.87 21.95 5.24
CA ILE A 76 -2.65 22.61 3.95
C ILE A 76 -3.85 23.49 3.58
N ASN A 77 -5.09 23.00 3.74
CA ASN A 77 -6.30 23.77 3.44
C ASN A 77 -6.36 25.08 4.25
N GLU A 78 -6.14 25.01 5.55
CA GLU A 78 -6.10 26.19 6.44
C GLU A 78 -4.98 27.16 6.07
N GLY A 79 -3.80 26.62 5.73
CA GLY A 79 -2.64 27.40 5.34
C GLY A 79 -2.80 28.13 3.99
N VAL A 80 -3.62 27.62 3.07
CA VAL A 80 -3.84 28.26 1.74
C VAL A 80 -4.37 29.68 1.89
N ALA A 81 -5.29 29.92 2.84
CA ALA A 81 -5.84 31.25 3.09
C ALA A 81 -4.76 32.24 3.58
N SER A 82 -3.79 31.74 4.34
CA SER A 82 -2.68 32.51 4.91
C SER A 82 -1.41 32.49 4.06
N MET A 83 -1.40 31.84 2.90
CA MET A 83 -0.19 31.56 2.12
C MET A 83 0.59 32.81 1.70
N ARG A 84 -0.10 33.94 1.48
CA ARG A 84 0.55 35.22 1.15
C ARG A 84 1.32 35.83 2.33
N SER A 85 0.87 35.55 3.56
CA SER A 85 1.44 36.10 4.78
C SER A 85 2.38 35.11 5.49
N TYR A 86 2.02 33.83 5.48
CA TYR A 86 2.67 32.74 6.21
C TYR A 86 2.81 31.48 5.35
N PRO A 87 3.64 31.50 4.29
CA PRO A 87 3.78 30.37 3.37
C PRO A 87 4.28 29.09 4.06
N HIS A 88 5.01 29.21 5.18
CA HIS A 88 5.50 28.07 5.96
C HIS A 88 4.37 27.16 6.49
N GLN A 89 3.16 27.69 6.70
CA GLN A 89 2.01 26.91 7.17
C GLN A 89 1.54 25.87 6.14
N VAL A 90 1.79 26.11 4.85
CA VAL A 90 1.52 25.15 3.77
C VAL A 90 2.75 24.30 3.49
N LEU A 91 3.94 24.93 3.43
CA LEU A 91 5.17 24.25 3.04
C LEU A 91 5.59 23.16 4.04
N ALA A 92 5.38 23.35 5.34
CA ALA A 92 5.73 22.36 6.35
C ALA A 92 4.92 21.06 6.22
N PRO A 93 3.57 21.07 6.25
CA PRO A 93 2.79 19.84 6.07
C PRO A 93 2.93 19.25 4.66
N ALA A 94 3.09 20.09 3.62
CA ALA A 94 3.35 19.59 2.26
C ALA A 94 4.70 18.86 2.16
N GLY A 95 5.75 19.42 2.76
CA GLY A 95 7.08 18.80 2.80
C GLY A 95 7.08 17.49 3.59
N ALA A 96 6.39 17.45 4.73
CA ALA A 96 6.22 16.24 5.52
C ALA A 96 5.47 15.14 4.74
N LEU A 97 4.39 15.50 4.05
CA LEU A 97 3.67 14.61 3.13
C LEU A 97 4.60 14.07 2.05
N SER A 98 5.29 14.94 1.32
CA SER A 98 6.19 14.53 0.23
C SER A 98 7.30 13.59 0.72
N LEU A 99 7.93 13.90 1.86
CA LEU A 99 8.97 13.06 2.44
C LEU A 99 8.44 11.68 2.84
N THR A 100 7.25 11.64 3.45
CA THR A 100 6.61 10.39 3.86
C THR A 100 6.26 9.52 2.65
N LEU A 101 5.68 10.13 1.60
CA LEU A 101 5.35 9.43 0.36
C LEU A 101 6.61 8.88 -0.31
N LEU A 102 7.70 9.64 -0.34
CA LEU A 102 8.99 9.18 -0.87
C LEU A 102 9.56 8.03 -0.06
N ALA A 103 9.54 8.13 1.27
CA ALA A 103 10.02 7.08 2.16
C ALA A 103 9.27 5.76 1.97
N PHE A 104 7.93 5.81 1.86
CA PHE A 104 7.12 4.61 1.60
C PHE A 104 7.29 4.06 0.18
N ASN A 105 7.46 4.92 -0.83
CA ASN A 105 7.78 4.46 -2.18
C ASN A 105 9.11 3.69 -2.20
N PHE A 106 10.17 4.26 -1.64
CA PHE A 106 11.47 3.60 -1.56
C PHE A 106 11.44 2.34 -0.70
N LEU A 107 10.68 2.34 0.39
CA LEU A 107 10.48 1.13 1.20
C LEU A 107 9.78 0.03 0.40
N GLY A 108 8.73 0.38 -0.35
CA GLY A 108 8.00 -0.56 -1.20
C GLY A 108 8.87 -1.13 -2.31
N ASP A 109 9.69 -0.30 -2.95
CA ASP A 109 10.66 -0.72 -3.97
C ASP A 109 11.73 -1.64 -3.37
N ALA A 110 12.32 -1.26 -2.23
CA ALA A 110 13.32 -2.09 -1.54
C ALA A 110 12.74 -3.43 -1.08
N LEU A 111 11.50 -3.43 -0.60
CA LEU A 111 10.80 -4.64 -0.19
C LEU A 111 10.48 -5.53 -1.40
N ARG A 112 10.06 -4.93 -2.51
CA ARG A 112 9.86 -5.63 -3.78
C ARG A 112 11.16 -6.27 -4.27
N ASP A 113 12.26 -5.52 -4.29
CA ASP A 113 13.57 -6.03 -4.71
C ASP A 113 14.07 -7.16 -3.81
N ALA A 114 13.82 -7.08 -2.49
CA ALA A 114 14.17 -8.13 -1.55
C ALA A 114 13.32 -9.41 -1.70
N LEU A 115 12.08 -9.28 -2.18
CA LEU A 115 11.12 -10.37 -2.34
C LEU A 115 11.03 -10.90 -3.78
N GLU A 116 11.53 -10.19 -4.78
CA GLU A 116 11.75 -10.73 -6.13
C GLU A 116 12.83 -11.82 -6.02
N PRO A 117 12.44 -13.12 -6.05
CA PRO A 117 13.42 -14.19 -6.03
C PRO A 117 14.05 -14.15 -7.41
N ARG A 118 15.30 -13.70 -7.49
CA ARG A 118 16.13 -13.91 -8.68
C ARG A 118 15.98 -15.36 -9.08
N MET A 119 15.24 -15.60 -10.15
CA MET A 119 15.11 -16.90 -10.79
C MET A 119 16.52 -17.49 -10.96
N ARG A 120 16.83 -18.47 -10.12
CA ARG A 120 17.91 -19.42 -10.27
C ARG A 120 17.30 -20.80 -10.09
#